data_AF-X6LJ46-F1
#
_entry.id   AF-X6LJ46-F1
#
_cell.length_a   1.000
_cell.length_b   1.000
_cell.length_c   1.000
_cell.angle_alpha   90.00
_cell.angle_beta   90.00
_cell.angle_gamma   90.00
#
_symmetry.space_group_name_H-M   'P 1'
#
loop_
_entity.id
_entity.type
_entity.pdbx_description
1 polymer ?
#
loop_
_entity_poly.entity_id
_entity_poly.type
_entity_poly.pdbx_seq_one_letter_code
_entity_poly.pdbx_strand_id
1 'polypeptide(L)'
;LKYGRYGSGYRTFRLSDDHKYLIWFSQKKDKENTRIPIKDIVEIKIGKESDVVRRSKAEDIHETSFTVVYGKDAKQLNVTAKSPKEAFVWAQGLKILSDAAKRGTNVSDLTTLSVEQNDGSKGRTNSVVISMEHVRNQSVMNMFQKNETATLQNLVKRHAQLKINMQRCVDFVMTKKNYKIIKVLMCHQNFTFFFFFFCKDKNW
;
A
#
# COMPACT_ATOMS: atom_id res chain seq x y z
N LEU A 1 2.29 -9.69 0.61
CA LEU A 1 1.75 -11.07 0.52
C LEU A 1 2.42 -11.81 -0.62
N LYS A 2 3.01 -13.00 -0.39
CA LYS A 2 3.64 -13.83 -1.42
C LYS A 2 2.73 -15.00 -1.76
N TYR A 3 2.57 -15.31 -3.05
CA TYR A 3 1.82 -16.47 -3.53
C TYR A 3 2.76 -17.63 -3.90
N GLY A 4 2.30 -18.86 -3.67
CA GLY A 4 2.99 -20.10 -4.03
C GLY A 4 2.00 -21.23 -4.33
N ARG A 5 2.53 -22.43 -4.59
CA ARG A 5 1.72 -23.62 -4.95
C ARG A 5 0.66 -23.98 -3.90
N TYR A 6 1.01 -23.85 -2.63
CA TYR A 6 0.16 -24.27 -1.50
C TYR A 6 -0.61 -23.11 -0.84
N GLY A 7 -0.67 -21.94 -1.49
CA GLY A 7 -1.39 -20.77 -0.97
C GLY A 7 -0.54 -19.52 -0.87
N SER A 8 -1.05 -18.54 -0.11
CA SER A 8 -0.44 -17.23 0.10
C SER A 8 0.04 -17.06 1.54
N GLY A 9 1.02 -16.19 1.75
CA GLY A 9 1.52 -15.88 3.10
C GLY A 9 2.33 -14.59 3.16
N TYR A 10 2.30 -13.92 4.31
CA TYR A 10 3.09 -12.71 4.54
C TYR A 10 4.58 -13.05 4.61
N ARG A 11 5.38 -12.26 3.89
CA ARG A 11 6.83 -12.45 3.78
C ARG A 11 7.48 -11.08 3.77
N THR A 12 8.59 -10.95 4.49
CA THR A 12 9.44 -9.76 4.45
C THR A 12 10.43 -9.92 3.31
N PHE A 13 10.49 -8.93 2.44
CA PHE A 13 11.42 -8.88 1.30
C PHE A 13 12.49 -7.83 1.56
N ARG A 14 13.72 -8.10 1.10
CA ARG A 14 14.84 -7.17 1.11
C ARG A 14 15.77 -7.44 -0.07
N LEU A 15 16.58 -6.44 -0.42
CA LEU A 15 17.76 -6.68 -1.24
C LEU A 15 18.90 -7.16 -0.35
N SER A 16 19.85 -7.92 -0.91
CA SER A 16 21.14 -8.13 -0.27
C SER A 16 21.94 -6.83 -0.23
N ASP A 17 22.91 -6.76 0.67
CA ASP A 17 23.73 -5.56 0.89
C ASP A 17 24.53 -5.16 -0.36
N ASP A 18 24.87 -6.13 -1.21
CA ASP A 18 25.52 -5.94 -2.50
C ASP A 18 24.56 -5.69 -3.67
N HIS A 19 23.24 -5.64 -3.40
CA HIS A 19 22.15 -5.52 -4.37
C HIS A 19 22.11 -6.62 -5.44
N LYS A 20 22.81 -7.74 -5.27
CA LYS A 20 22.85 -8.83 -6.27
C LYS A 20 21.71 -9.82 -6.12
N TYR A 21 21.01 -9.82 -5.00
CA TYR A 21 19.93 -10.76 -4.70
C TYR A 21 18.69 -10.06 -4.15
N LEU A 22 17.52 -10.46 -4.65
CA LEU A 22 16.25 -10.24 -3.96
C LEU A 22 16.01 -11.42 -3.00
N ILE A 23 15.81 -11.14 -1.70
CA ILE A 23 15.71 -12.15 -0.64
C ILE A 23 14.36 -11.97 0.08
N TRP A 24 13.74 -13.09 0.45
CA TRP A 24 12.61 -13.08 1.40
C TRP A 24 12.85 -14.03 2.57
N PHE A 25 12.28 -13.72 3.73
CA PHE A 25 12.41 -14.57 4.91
C PHE A 25 11.36 -15.70 4.92
N SER A 26 11.77 -16.92 5.28
CA SER A 26 10.88 -18.08 5.48
C SER A 26 11.44 -18.97 6.58
N GLN A 27 10.61 -19.33 7.57
CA GLN A 27 11.02 -20.23 8.66
C GLN A 27 11.27 -21.67 8.19
N LYS A 28 10.58 -22.11 7.12
CA LYS A 28 10.60 -23.50 6.64
C LYS A 28 11.56 -23.76 5.48
N LYS A 29 12.27 -22.74 5.00
CA LYS A 29 13.09 -22.84 3.77
C LYS A 29 14.44 -22.21 3.99
N ASP A 30 15.46 -22.84 3.45
CA ASP A 30 16.82 -22.32 3.49
C ASP A 30 16.99 -21.08 2.62
N LYS A 31 18.03 -20.30 2.93
CA LYS A 31 18.35 -19.03 2.27
C LYS A 31 18.48 -19.15 0.75
N GLU A 32 18.96 -20.29 0.26
CA GLU A 32 19.13 -20.53 -1.18
C GLU A 32 17.80 -20.64 -1.92
N ASN A 33 16.80 -21.21 -1.25
CA ASN A 33 15.44 -21.37 -1.77
C ASN A 33 14.57 -20.13 -1.55
N THR A 34 15.15 -19.07 -0.95
CA THR A 34 14.46 -17.83 -0.63
C THR A 34 15.18 -16.59 -1.17
N ARG A 35 15.93 -16.76 -2.26
CA ARG A 35 16.61 -15.69 -2.98
C ARG A 35 16.46 -15.81 -4.49
N ILE A 36 16.53 -14.69 -5.19
CA ILE A 36 16.59 -14.60 -6.65
C ILE A 36 17.80 -13.73 -7.00
N PRO A 37 18.75 -14.22 -7.81
CA PRO A 37 19.80 -13.37 -8.36
C PRO A 37 19.16 -12.29 -9.26
N ILE A 38 19.50 -11.02 -9.03
CA ILE A 38 18.95 -9.88 -9.78
C ILE A 38 19.24 -10.00 -11.29
N LYS A 39 20.44 -10.49 -11.64
CA LYS A 39 20.84 -10.76 -13.02
C LYS A 39 19.97 -11.81 -13.73
N ASP A 40 19.34 -12.71 -12.97
CA ASP A 40 18.50 -13.78 -13.51
C ASP A 40 17.04 -13.34 -13.69
N ILE A 41 16.69 -12.11 -13.29
CA ILE A 41 15.37 -11.54 -13.57
C ILE A 41 15.24 -11.34 -15.08
N VAL A 42 14.25 -11.99 -15.67
CA VAL A 42 13.96 -11.90 -17.11
C VAL A 42 12.98 -10.76 -17.36
N GLU A 43 11.91 -10.70 -16.57
CA GLU A 43 10.78 -9.79 -16.78
C GLU A 43 10.11 -9.46 -15.44
N ILE A 44 9.53 -8.27 -15.35
CA ILE A 44 8.70 -7.85 -14.23
C ILE A 44 7.37 -7.35 -14.78
N LYS A 45 6.27 -7.98 -14.34
CA LYS A 45 4.89 -7.63 -14.71
C LYS A 45 4.20 -6.98 -13.53
N ILE A 46 3.53 -5.85 -13.72
CA ILE A 46 2.82 -5.12 -12.66
C ILE A 46 1.36 -4.93 -13.04
N GLY A 47 0.47 -4.83 -12.06
CA GLY A 47 -0.92 -4.49 -12.35
C GLY A 47 -1.67 -5.64 -13.02
N LYS A 48 -2.45 -5.29 -14.05
CA LYS A 48 -3.27 -6.22 -14.84
C LYS A 48 -2.46 -7.32 -15.52
N GLU A 49 -1.18 -7.09 -15.77
CA GLU A 49 -0.26 -8.06 -16.39
C GLU A 49 0.30 -9.08 -15.40
N SER A 50 0.10 -8.89 -14.09
CA SER A 50 0.59 -9.79 -13.07
C SER A 50 -0.16 -11.13 -13.08
N ASP A 51 0.59 -12.23 -12.94
CA ASP A 51 0.04 -13.58 -12.81
C ASP A 51 -0.67 -13.82 -11.45
N VAL A 52 -0.56 -12.86 -10.51
CA VAL A 52 -1.39 -12.81 -9.29
C VAL A 52 -2.82 -12.49 -9.67
N VAL A 53 -2.99 -11.46 -10.50
CA VAL A 53 -4.28 -10.95 -10.97
C VAL A 53 -5.01 -11.99 -11.81
N ARG A 54 -4.33 -12.71 -12.70
CA ARG A 54 -4.98 -13.77 -13.47
C ARG A 54 -5.62 -14.87 -12.60
N ARG A 55 -5.11 -15.08 -11.39
CA ARG A 55 -5.64 -16.06 -10.43
C ARG A 55 -6.67 -15.49 -9.45
N SER A 56 -6.76 -14.17 -9.35
CA SER A 56 -7.62 -13.46 -8.43
C SER A 56 -8.64 -12.63 -9.22
N LYS A 57 -9.93 -12.94 -9.10
CA LYS A 57 -10.99 -12.12 -9.73
C LYS A 57 -11.19 -10.74 -9.07
N ALA A 58 -10.47 -10.43 -8.00
CA ALA A 58 -10.62 -9.17 -7.26
C ALA A 58 -9.81 -8.05 -7.91
N GLU A 59 -10.51 -7.04 -8.44
CA GLU A 59 -9.90 -5.91 -9.15
C GLU A 59 -9.05 -5.01 -8.23
N ASP A 60 -9.39 -4.99 -6.94
CA ASP A 60 -8.76 -4.16 -5.90
C ASP A 60 -7.27 -4.47 -5.66
N ILE A 61 -6.80 -5.68 -6.03
CA ILE A 61 -5.41 -6.08 -5.80
C ILE A 61 -4.51 -5.85 -7.02
N HIS A 62 -5.03 -5.33 -8.12
CA HIS A 62 -4.26 -5.24 -9.36
C HIS A 62 -3.07 -4.31 -9.21
N GLU A 63 -3.32 -3.06 -8.83
CA GLU A 63 -2.28 -2.02 -8.71
C GLU A 63 -1.27 -2.30 -7.59
N THR A 64 -1.63 -3.16 -6.64
CA THR A 64 -0.76 -3.60 -5.55
C THR A 64 0.03 -4.86 -5.90
N SER A 65 -0.20 -5.49 -7.05
CA SER A 65 0.39 -6.77 -7.40
C SER A 65 1.44 -6.68 -8.50
N PHE A 66 2.51 -7.45 -8.35
CA PHE A 66 3.54 -7.63 -9.35
C PHE A 66 4.07 -9.07 -9.37
N THR A 67 4.60 -9.47 -10.51
CA THR A 67 5.20 -10.78 -10.78
C THR A 67 6.61 -10.58 -11.29
N VAL A 68 7.58 -11.22 -10.64
CA VAL A 68 8.96 -11.31 -11.11
C VAL A 68 9.16 -12.66 -11.78
N VAL A 69 9.51 -12.65 -13.07
CA VAL A 69 9.89 -13.83 -13.84
C VAL A 69 11.40 -13.94 -13.86
N TYR A 70 11.96 -15.09 -13.49
CA TYR A 70 13.40 -15.27 -13.32
C TYR A 70 13.90 -16.67 -13.70
N GLY A 71 15.18 -16.73 -14.04
CA GLY A 71 15.88 -17.95 -14.43
C GLY A 71 15.48 -18.47 -15.83
N LYS A 72 16.18 -19.51 -16.29
CA LYS A 72 15.96 -20.13 -17.60
C LYS A 72 14.60 -20.83 -17.71
N ASP A 73 14.10 -21.36 -16.59
CA ASP A 73 12.81 -22.06 -16.53
C ASP A 73 11.61 -21.10 -16.39
N ALA A 74 11.83 -19.78 -16.53
CA ALA A 74 10.80 -18.74 -16.35
C ALA A 74 10.00 -18.89 -15.03
N LYS A 75 10.71 -19.17 -13.93
CA LYS A 75 10.09 -19.29 -12.60
C LYS A 75 9.47 -17.95 -12.21
N GLN A 76 8.37 -18.01 -11.47
CA GLN A 76 7.63 -16.82 -11.11
C GLN A 76 7.56 -16.62 -9.59
N LEU A 77 7.88 -15.39 -9.17
CA LEU A 77 7.60 -14.89 -7.84
C LEU A 77 6.44 -13.90 -7.93
N ASN A 78 5.34 -14.27 -7.29
CA ASN A 78 4.08 -13.54 -7.34
C ASN A 78 3.83 -12.85 -5.99
N VAL A 79 3.69 -11.52 -5.99
CA VAL A 79 3.65 -10.68 -4.78
C VAL A 79 2.57 -9.61 -4.88
N THR A 80 1.84 -9.41 -3.79
CA THR A 80 0.98 -8.25 -3.55
C THR A 80 1.57 -7.41 -2.42
N ALA A 81 1.90 -6.16 -2.69
CA ALA A 81 2.41 -5.20 -1.73
C ALA A 81 1.29 -4.60 -0.87
N LYS A 82 1.65 -3.83 0.17
CA LYS A 82 0.66 -3.16 1.04
C LYS A 82 -0.04 -1.97 0.37
N SER A 83 0.59 -1.40 -0.66
CA SER A 83 0.09 -0.25 -1.38
C SER A 83 0.59 -0.24 -2.83
N PRO A 84 -0.11 0.44 -3.75
CA PRO A 84 0.31 0.53 -5.16
C PRO A 84 1.70 1.15 -5.30
N LYS A 85 1.99 2.16 -4.48
CA LYS A 85 3.31 2.80 -4.42
C LYS A 85 4.41 1.81 -4.06
N GLU A 86 4.18 0.93 -3.07
CA GLU A 86 5.17 -0.07 -2.67
C GLU A 86 5.38 -1.11 -3.79
N ALA A 87 4.31 -1.55 -4.46
CA ALA A 87 4.42 -2.43 -5.62
C ALA A 87 5.24 -1.81 -6.76
N PHE A 88 4.96 -0.54 -7.08
CA PHE A 88 5.67 0.20 -8.11
C PHE A 88 7.16 0.38 -7.78
N VAL A 89 7.49 0.79 -6.55
CA VAL A 89 8.89 0.96 -6.12
C VAL A 89 9.67 -0.35 -6.23
N TRP A 90 9.07 -1.47 -5.81
CA TRP A 90 9.71 -2.78 -5.96
C TRP A 90 9.88 -3.18 -7.41
N ALA A 91 8.82 -3.09 -8.22
CA ALA A 91 8.87 -3.49 -9.62
C ALA A 91 9.91 -2.67 -10.40
N GLN A 92 9.89 -1.34 -10.24
CA GLN A 92 10.77 -0.44 -10.96
C GLN A 92 12.21 -0.53 -10.46
N GLY A 93 12.43 -0.60 -9.14
CA GLY A 93 13.76 -0.75 -8.56
C GLY A 93 14.44 -2.04 -9.00
N LEU A 94 13.71 -3.16 -8.98
CA LEU A 94 14.21 -4.45 -9.47
C LEU A 94 14.49 -4.44 -10.97
N LYS A 95 13.67 -3.75 -11.77
CA LYS A 95 13.90 -3.60 -13.21
C LYS A 95 15.22 -2.87 -13.48
N ILE A 96 15.42 -1.72 -12.83
CA ILE A 96 16.64 -0.92 -12.99
C ILE A 96 17.88 -1.71 -12.56
N LEU A 97 17.80 -2.40 -11.42
CA LEU A 97 18.90 -3.24 -10.92
C LEU A 97 19.21 -4.42 -11.86
N SER A 98 18.18 -5.08 -12.39
CA SER A 98 18.32 -6.17 -13.37
C SER A 98 18.98 -5.67 -14.66
N ASP A 99 18.52 -4.54 -15.19
CA ASP A 99 19.05 -3.94 -16.41
C ASP A 99 20.51 -3.49 -16.21
N ALA A 100 20.84 -2.91 -15.05
CA ALA A 100 22.20 -2.53 -14.68
C ALA A 100 23.12 -3.76 -14.57
N ALA A 101 22.67 -4.82 -13.90
CA ALA A 101 23.42 -6.07 -13.77
C ALA A 101 23.69 -6.72 -15.14
N LYS A 102 22.71 -6.70 -16.05
CA LYS A 102 22.85 -7.22 -17.42
C LYS A 102 23.83 -6.41 -18.27
N ARG A 103 23.94 -5.10 -18.02
CA ARG A 103 24.94 -4.23 -18.65
C ARG A 103 26.36 -4.39 -18.06
N GLY A 104 26.53 -5.22 -17.02
CA GLY A 104 27.81 -5.37 -16.34
C GLY A 104 28.16 -4.19 -15.41
N THR A 105 27.20 -3.30 -15.13
CA THR A 105 27.40 -2.24 -14.14
C THR A 105 27.47 -2.86 -12.74
N ASN A 106 28.36 -2.35 -11.90
CA ASN A 106 28.40 -2.76 -10.50
C ASN A 106 27.15 -2.23 -9.78
N VAL A 107 26.19 -3.13 -9.56
CA VAL A 107 24.91 -2.82 -8.88
C VAL A 107 25.09 -2.46 -7.40
N SER A 108 26.24 -2.78 -6.80
CA SER A 108 26.53 -2.41 -5.41
C SER A 108 26.73 -0.91 -5.24
N ASP A 109 27.12 -0.20 -6.32
CA ASP A 109 27.38 1.25 -6.29
C ASP A 109 26.12 2.10 -6.55
N LEU A 110 25.00 1.45 -6.94
CA LEU A 110 23.71 2.10 -7.19
C LEU A 110 23.02 2.50 -5.87
N THR A 111 23.51 3.58 -5.24
CA THR A 111 22.96 4.11 -3.99
C THR A 111 21.75 5.02 -4.19
N THR A 112 21.60 5.61 -5.38
CA THR A 112 20.51 6.55 -5.70
C THR A 112 19.92 6.23 -7.07
N LEU A 113 18.66 5.79 -7.11
CA LEU A 113 17.92 5.59 -8.35
C LEU A 113 16.89 6.71 -8.54
N SER A 114 17.08 7.53 -9.56
CA SER A 114 16.06 8.46 -10.05
C SER A 114 14.99 7.68 -10.80
N VAL A 115 13.80 7.54 -10.20
CA VAL A 115 12.65 6.95 -10.89
C VAL A 115 11.82 8.09 -11.48
N GLU A 116 11.86 8.23 -12.80
CA GLU A 116 10.97 9.12 -13.53
C GLU A 116 9.59 8.45 -13.64
N GLN A 117 8.61 8.97 -12.91
CA GLN A 117 7.21 8.62 -13.14
C GLN A 117 6.71 9.51 -14.28
N ASN A 118 6.34 8.89 -15.40
CA ASN A 118 5.76 9.59 -16.54
C ASN A 118 4.26 9.82 -16.25
N ASP A 119 3.96 10.70 -15.29
CA ASP A 119 2.60 10.99 -14.84
C ASP A 119 2.07 12.33 -15.40
N GLY A 120 2.53 12.75 -16.58
CA GLY A 120 2.03 13.96 -17.27
C GLY A 120 2.17 15.26 -16.48
N SER A 121 2.78 15.24 -15.30
CA SER A 121 2.98 16.40 -14.45
C SER A 121 4.41 16.89 -14.63
N LYS A 122 4.55 18.10 -15.18
CA LYS A 122 5.86 18.76 -15.33
C LYS A 122 6.49 18.94 -13.95
N GLY A 123 7.52 18.15 -13.68
CA GLY A 123 8.57 18.44 -12.70
C GLY A 123 8.33 17.97 -11.27
N ARG A 124 8.82 16.77 -10.95
CA ARG A 124 9.56 16.51 -9.70
C ARG A 124 10.33 15.19 -9.80
N THR A 125 11.66 15.31 -9.96
CA THR A 125 12.57 14.16 -9.86
C THR A 125 12.57 13.65 -8.43
N ASN A 126 11.96 12.49 -8.20
CA ASN A 126 12.01 11.79 -6.91
C ASN A 126 13.19 10.80 -6.96
N SER A 127 14.30 11.14 -6.31
CA SER A 127 15.40 10.20 -6.08
C SER A 127 14.98 9.19 -5.00
N VAL A 128 15.10 7.90 -5.31
CA VAL A 128 14.88 6.81 -4.36
C VAL A 128 16.25 6.30 -3.92
N VAL A 129 16.60 6.57 -2.67
CA VAL A 129 17.81 6.04 -2.05
C VAL A 129 17.57 4.57 -1.70
N ILE A 130 18.29 3.67 -2.35
CA ILE A 130 18.27 2.24 -2.04
C ILE A 130 19.38 1.98 -1.02
N SER A 131 19.01 2.10 0.26
CA SER A 131 19.50 1.30 1.39
C SER A 131 18.82 1.82 2.64
N MET A 132 18.05 0.97 3.33
CA MET A 132 17.28 1.38 4.52
C MET A 132 18.19 1.63 5.75
N GLU A 133 19.50 1.38 5.65
CA GLU A 133 20.41 1.33 6.80
C GLU A 133 21.30 2.58 6.98
N HIS A 134 21.40 3.47 5.98
CA HIS A 134 22.28 4.66 6.07
C HIS A 134 21.63 6.02 5.77
N VAL A 135 20.31 6.11 5.53
CA VAL A 135 19.65 7.40 5.27
C VAL A 135 19.28 8.12 6.58
N ARG A 136 20.30 8.64 7.27
CA ARG A 136 20.14 9.60 8.38
C ARG A 136 20.27 11.05 7.88
N ASN A 137 19.75 11.36 6.70
CA ASN A 137 19.72 12.74 6.20
C ASN A 137 18.46 13.46 6.70
N GLN A 138 18.67 14.36 7.67
CA GLN A 138 17.62 15.07 8.42
C GLN A 138 16.69 15.90 7.52
N SER A 139 17.20 16.44 6.41
CA SER A 139 16.44 17.21 5.41
C SER A 139 15.43 16.35 4.63
N VAL A 140 15.78 15.09 4.36
CA VAL A 140 14.91 14.13 3.65
C VAL A 140 13.80 13.64 4.58
N MET A 141 14.13 13.32 5.85
CA MET A 141 13.14 12.99 6.88
C MET A 141 12.13 14.12 7.13
N ASN A 142 12.59 15.37 7.12
CA ASN A 142 11.72 16.54 7.30
C ASN A 142 10.73 16.75 6.13
N MET A 143 11.09 16.38 4.89
CA MET A 143 10.17 16.43 3.75
C MET A 143 9.11 15.32 3.80
N PHE A 144 9.48 14.12 4.24
CA PHE A 144 8.51 13.02 4.40
C PHE A 144 7.56 13.26 5.57
N GLN A 145 8.06 13.79 6.70
CA GLN A 145 7.22 14.24 7.81
C GLN A 145 6.29 15.39 7.41
N LYS A 146 6.71 16.33 6.56
CA LYS A 146 5.81 17.41 6.06
C LYS A 146 4.65 16.89 5.22
N ASN A 147 4.87 15.87 4.39
CA ASN A 147 3.80 15.28 3.58
C ASN A 147 2.82 14.46 4.45
N GLU A 148 3.35 13.66 5.38
CA GLU A 148 2.53 12.86 6.29
C GLU A 148 1.77 13.73 7.32
N THR A 149 2.35 14.82 7.80
CA THR A 149 1.64 15.79 8.65
C THR A 149 0.58 16.56 7.87
N ALA A 150 0.82 16.92 6.60
CA ALA A 150 -0.20 17.57 5.76
C ALA A 150 -1.38 16.62 5.47
N THR A 151 -1.14 15.34 5.19
CA THR A 151 -2.22 14.35 5.00
C THR A 151 -2.95 14.07 6.31
N LEU A 152 -2.25 13.97 7.45
CA LEU A 152 -2.87 13.84 8.77
C LEU A 152 -3.69 15.08 9.16
N GLN A 153 -3.21 16.29 8.88
CA GLN A 153 -3.96 17.52 9.12
C GLN A 153 -5.23 17.57 8.27
N ASN A 154 -5.16 17.15 7.00
CA ASN A 154 -6.33 17.05 6.14
C ASN A 154 -7.32 16.00 6.63
N LEU A 155 -6.84 14.87 7.14
CA LEU A 155 -7.68 13.83 7.74
C LEU A 155 -8.36 14.33 9.04
N VAL A 156 -7.61 15.00 9.91
CA VAL A 156 -8.13 15.59 11.16
C VAL A 156 -9.17 16.67 10.86
N LYS A 157 -8.95 17.52 9.86
CA LYS A 157 -9.93 18.52 9.40
C LYS A 157 -11.21 17.84 8.89
N ARG A 158 -11.10 16.79 8.08
CA ARG A 158 -12.26 16.00 7.62
C ARG A 158 -13.00 15.35 8.78
N HIS A 159 -12.27 14.79 9.75
CA HIS A 159 -12.86 14.19 10.94
C HIS A 159 -13.60 15.22 11.80
N ALA A 160 -13.04 16.41 11.99
CA ALA A 160 -13.70 17.52 12.68
C ALA A 160 -14.98 17.97 11.93
N GLN A 161 -14.92 18.06 10.60
CA GLN A 161 -16.09 18.41 9.79
C GLN A 161 -17.19 17.36 9.89
N LEU A 162 -16.84 16.08 9.82
CA LEU A 162 -17.79 14.97 9.99
C LEU A 162 -18.43 15.00 11.38
N LYS A 163 -17.66 15.30 12.43
CA LYS A 163 -18.17 15.46 13.79
C LYS A 163 -19.16 16.61 13.90
N ILE A 164 -18.88 17.76 13.29
CA ILE A 164 -19.80 18.91 13.24
C ILE A 164 -21.07 18.54 12.46
N ASN A 165 -20.93 17.87 11.32
CA ASN A 165 -22.07 17.44 10.52
C ASN A 165 -22.96 16.45 11.28
N MET A 166 -22.37 15.45 11.96
CA MET A 166 -23.09 14.55 12.86
C MET A 166 -23.80 15.31 13.97
N GLN A 167 -23.12 16.27 14.61
CA GLN A 167 -23.72 17.06 15.68
C GLN A 167 -24.93 17.85 15.17
N ARG A 168 -24.83 18.47 13.98
CA ARG A 168 -25.96 19.15 13.34
C ARG A 168 -27.13 18.21 13.02
N CYS A 169 -26.84 16.98 12.58
CA CYS A 169 -27.89 15.96 12.39
C CYS A 169 -28.58 15.61 13.71
N VAL A 170 -27.80 15.43 14.79
CA VAL A 170 -28.34 15.17 16.13
C VAL A 170 -29.20 16.35 16.59
N ASP A 171 -28.68 17.58 16.52
CA ASP A 171 -29.41 18.78 16.95
C ASP A 171 -30.71 18.96 16.15
N PHE A 172 -30.67 18.70 14.83
CA PHE A 172 -31.85 18.75 13.96
C PHE A 172 -32.92 17.74 14.40
N VAL A 173 -32.53 16.48 14.65
CA VAL A 173 -33.44 15.42 15.11
C VAL A 173 -34.00 15.73 16.50
N MET A 174 -33.18 16.30 17.39
CA MET A 174 -33.51 16.55 18.79
C MET A 174 -34.35 17.82 19.04
N THR A 175 -34.68 18.60 17.99
CA THR A 175 -35.67 19.68 18.15
C THR A 175 -37.06 19.11 18.45
N LYS A 176 -37.79 19.72 19.40
CA LYS A 176 -39.13 19.23 19.86
C LYS A 176 -40.12 18.98 18.71
N LYS A 177 -40.05 19.75 17.62
CA LYS A 177 -40.90 19.60 16.44
C LYS A 177 -40.49 18.39 15.59
N ASN A 178 -39.21 18.27 15.26
CA ASN A 178 -38.69 17.19 14.41
C ASN A 178 -38.71 15.84 15.12
N TYR A 179 -38.36 15.80 16.41
CA TYR A 179 -38.45 14.59 17.23
C TYR A 179 -39.87 14.02 17.23
N LYS A 180 -40.90 14.86 17.40
CA LYS A 180 -42.31 14.43 17.38
C LYS A 180 -42.70 13.84 16.02
N ILE A 181 -42.31 14.49 14.93
CA ILE A 181 -42.61 14.03 13.56
C ILE A 181 -41.90 12.71 13.26
N ILE A 182 -40.61 12.61 13.56
CA ILE A 182 -39.79 11.41 13.33
C ILE A 182 -40.29 10.25 14.20
N LYS A 183 -40.65 10.50 15.46
CA LYS A 183 -41.23 9.50 16.36
C LYS A 183 -42.56 8.94 15.83
N VAL A 184 -43.43 9.79 15.28
CA VAL A 184 -44.70 9.36 14.67
C VAL A 184 -44.46 8.52 13.41
N LEU A 185 -43.53 8.93 12.55
CA LEU A 185 -43.14 8.19 11.35
C LEU A 185 -42.52 6.82 11.68
N MET A 186 -41.67 6.74 12.71
CA MET A 186 -41.04 5.47 13.13
C MET A 186 -42.00 4.54 13.87
N CYS A 187 -43.05 5.08 14.52
CA CYS A 187 -44.10 4.28 15.15
C CYS A 187 -44.97 3.53 14.12
N HIS A 188 -45.09 4.06 12.89
CA HIS A 188 -45.79 3.41 11.79
C HIS A 188 -45.00 2.27 11.12
N GLN A 189 -43.69 2.16 11.36
CA GLN A 189 -42.80 1.19 10.69
C GLN A 189 -42.22 0.10 11.62
N ASN A 190 -42.76 -0.13 12.82
CA ASN A 190 -42.31 -1.16 13.77
C ASN A 190 -40.80 -1.10 14.15
N PHE A 191 -40.20 0.10 14.19
CA PHE A 191 -38.79 0.31 14.59
C PHE A 191 -38.61 0.84 16.02
N THR A 192 -39.54 0.55 16.94
CA THR A 192 -39.56 1.11 18.30
C THR A 192 -38.41 0.69 19.20
N PHE A 193 -37.71 -0.41 18.89
CA PHE A 193 -36.67 -0.96 19.79
C PHE A 193 -35.31 -0.22 19.73
N PHE A 194 -34.94 0.37 18.58
CA PHE A 194 -33.60 0.95 18.42
C PHE A 194 -33.46 2.35 19.03
N PHE A 195 -34.56 3.11 19.11
CA PHE A 195 -34.52 4.50 19.58
C PHE A 195 -34.50 4.63 21.12
N PHE A 196 -35.05 3.65 21.83
CA PHE A 196 -35.11 3.69 23.31
C PHE A 196 -33.72 3.53 23.95
N PHE A 197 -32.80 2.80 23.30
CA PHE A 197 -31.46 2.58 23.83
C PHE A 197 -30.59 3.84 23.75
N PHE A 198 -30.78 4.70 22.75
CA PHE A 198 -30.01 5.93 22.57
C PHE A 198 -30.47 7.09 23.48
N CYS A 199 -31.70 7.03 24.00
CA CYS A 199 -32.29 8.09 24.84
C CYS A 199 -32.04 7.90 26.35
N LYS A 200 -31.59 6.72 26.81
CA LYS A 200 -31.42 6.44 28.26
C LYS A 200 -30.15 7.03 28.87
N ASP A 201 -29.18 7.47 28.06
CA ASP A 201 -27.88 7.97 28.54
C ASP A 201 -27.83 9.50 28.79
N LYS A 202 -28.93 10.22 28.59
CA LYS A 202 -29.01 11.65 28.87
C LYS A 202 -30.29 11.91 29.66
N ASN A 203 -30.18 11.80 30.99
CA ASN A 203 -31.20 12.28 31.92
C ASN A 203 -31.55 13.73 31.59
N TRP A 204 -32.81 13.95 31.23
CA TRP A 204 -33.50 15.24 31.29
C TRP A 204 -34.40 15.21 32.52
#